data_AF-A0A7C6FM72-F1
#
_entry.id   AF-A0A7C6FM72-F1
#
_cell.length_a   1.000
_cell.length_b   1.000
_cell.length_c   1.000
_cell.angle_alpha   90.00
_cell.angle_beta   90.00
_cell.angle_gamma   90.00
#
_symmetry.space_group_name_H-M   'P 1'
#
loop_
_entity.id
_entity.type
_entity.pdbx_description
1 polymer ?
#
loop_
_entity_poly.entity_id
_entity_poly.type
_entity_poly.pdbx_seq_one_letter_code
_entity_poly.pdbx_strand_id
1 'polypeptide(L)'
;ESKAQYTPTKTVAAEKKEESLPDITMKGVVLSDNKQAIILDVDGKIQILTSQKPLPSGIELVRVSKEEAILAYKGREITLKF
;
A
#
# COMPACT_ATOMS: atom_id res chain seq x y z
N GLU A 1 7.93 -23.72 51.53
CA GLU A 1 7.97 -23.64 50.04
C GLU A 1 6.57 -23.48 49.49
N SER A 2 6.32 -22.49 48.63
CA SER A 2 5.19 -22.44 47.69
C SER A 2 5.38 -21.20 46.81
N LYS A 3 6.22 -21.33 45.78
CA LYS A 3 6.43 -20.30 44.76
C LYS A 3 5.37 -20.52 43.69
N ALA A 4 4.26 -19.78 43.77
CA ALA A 4 3.27 -19.74 42.70
C ALA A 4 3.94 -19.16 41.44
N GLN A 5 4.19 -20.03 40.46
CA GLN A 5 4.64 -19.65 39.13
C GLN A 5 3.45 -19.08 38.38
N TYR A 6 3.41 -17.75 38.26
CA TYR A 6 2.58 -17.08 37.27
C TYR A 6 3.25 -17.28 35.91
N THR A 7 2.73 -18.21 35.11
CA THR A 7 3.05 -18.28 33.69
C THR A 7 2.41 -17.05 33.03
N PRO A 8 3.16 -16.18 32.32
CA PRO A 8 2.52 -15.17 31.51
C PRO A 8 1.83 -15.91 30.36
N THR A 9 0.50 -15.89 30.40
CA THR A 9 -0.39 -16.22 29.29
C THR A 9 0.13 -15.51 28.05
N LYS A 10 0.74 -16.29 27.15
CA LYS A 10 1.09 -15.86 25.81
C LYS A 10 -0.24 -15.58 25.10
N THR A 11 -0.72 -14.34 25.21
CA THR A 11 -1.82 -13.83 24.42
C THR A 11 -1.41 -14.05 22.98
N VAL A 12 -2.00 -15.07 22.36
CA VAL A 12 -1.93 -15.29 20.93
C VAL A 12 -2.55 -14.04 20.34
N ALA A 13 -1.69 -13.11 19.94
CA ALA A 13 -2.08 -11.97 19.15
C ALA A 13 -2.82 -12.56 17.97
N ALA A 14 -4.13 -12.29 17.91
CA ALA A 14 -4.92 -12.60 16.75
C ALA A 14 -4.17 -11.98 15.58
N GLU A 15 -3.53 -12.82 14.78
CA GLU A 15 -3.03 -12.50 13.45
C GLU A 15 -4.27 -12.06 12.68
N LYS A 16 -4.60 -10.77 12.84
CA LYS A 16 -5.39 -10.02 11.90
C LYS A 16 -4.71 -10.36 10.60
N LYS A 17 -5.40 -11.14 9.77
CA LYS A 17 -4.97 -11.51 8.43
C LYS A 17 -4.82 -10.19 7.69
N GLU A 18 -3.67 -9.57 7.90
CA GLU A 18 -3.30 -8.32 7.32
C GLU A 18 -3.15 -8.74 5.88
N GLU A 19 -4.20 -8.52 5.08
CA GLU A 19 -4.09 -8.69 3.64
C GLU A 19 -2.81 -7.98 3.26
N SER A 20 -1.82 -8.78 2.85
CA SER A 20 -0.51 -8.28 2.52
C SER A 20 -0.76 -7.24 1.43
N LEU A 21 -0.25 -6.04 1.66
CA LEU A 21 -0.27 -5.05 0.59
C LEU A 21 0.45 -5.69 -0.60
N PRO A 22 -0.08 -5.55 -1.83
CA PRO A 22 0.62 -6.03 -3.00
C PRO A 22 2.01 -5.40 -3.03
N ASP A 23 3.00 -6.12 -3.56
CA ASP A 23 4.35 -5.58 -3.68
C ASP A 23 4.32 -4.46 -4.72
N ILE A 24 4.22 -3.22 -4.26
CA ILE A 24 4.12 -2.03 -5.10
C ILE A 24 5.45 -1.28 -5.02
N THR A 25 6.15 -1.21 -6.14
CA THR A 25 7.33 -0.37 -6.31
C THR A 25 7.05 0.70 -7.33
N MET A 26 7.23 1.97 -6.96
CA MET A 26 7.10 3.04 -7.94
C MET A 26 8.32 3.09 -8.86
N LYS A 27 8.08 3.14 -10.18
CA LYS A 27 9.12 3.22 -11.20
C LYS A 27 9.25 4.62 -11.81
N GLY A 28 8.20 5.42 -11.74
CA GLY A 28 8.23 6.80 -12.19
C GLY A 28 6.90 7.51 -12.05
N VAL A 29 6.94 8.82 -12.15
CA VAL A 29 5.76 9.70 -12.13
C VAL A 29 5.81 10.62 -13.34
N VAL A 30 4.67 10.79 -14.00
CA VAL A 30 4.49 11.73 -15.11
C VAL A 30 3.48 12.76 -14.65
N LEU A 31 3.97 13.98 -14.42
CA LEU A 31 3.16 15.14 -14.05
C LEU A 31 3.03 16.05 -15.28
N SER A 32 1.80 16.38 -15.63
CA SER A 32 1.48 17.33 -16.69
C SER A 32 0.36 18.25 -16.18
N ASP A 33 0.24 19.46 -16.72
CA ASP A 33 -0.66 20.50 -16.18
C ASP A 33 -2.10 20.02 -15.98
N ASN A 34 -2.56 19.12 -16.86
CA ASN A 34 -3.92 18.56 -16.82
C ASN A 34 -3.98 17.03 -16.64
N LYS A 35 -2.84 16.35 -16.53
CA LYS A 35 -2.79 14.88 -16.47
C LYS A 35 -1.70 14.38 -15.54
N GLN A 36 -2.04 13.38 -14.74
CA GLN A 36 -1.11 12.72 -13.82
C GLN A 36 -1.13 11.22 -14.10
N ALA A 37 0.05 10.63 -14.20
CA ALA A 37 0.22 9.19 -14.32
C ALA A 37 1.36 8.71 -13.43
N ILE A 38 1.20 7.54 -12.84
CA ILE A 38 2.23 6.85 -12.07
C ILE A 38 2.51 5.53 -12.74
N ILE A 39 3.79 5.21 -12.89
CA ILE A 39 4.27 3.93 -13.36
C ILE A 39 4.61 3.11 -12.11
N LEU A 40 3.85 2.05 -11.88
CA LEU A 40 3.97 1.16 -10.73
C LEU A 40 4.39 -0.22 -11.22
N ASP A 41 5.30 -0.85 -10.52
CA ASP A 41 5.49 -2.30 -10.57
C ASP A 41 4.65 -2.90 -9.45
N VAL A 42 3.69 -3.73 -9.82
CA VAL A 42 2.79 -4.42 -8.88
C VAL A 42 2.99 -5.91 -9.07
N ASP A 43 3.55 -6.57 -8.06
CA ASP A 43 3.86 -8.01 -8.08
C ASP A 43 4.70 -8.43 -9.32
N GLY A 44 5.70 -7.61 -9.69
CA GLY A 44 6.58 -7.86 -10.83
C GLY A 44 6.01 -7.44 -12.19
N LYS A 45 4.86 -6.76 -12.23
CA LYS A 45 4.23 -6.27 -13.45
C LYS A 45 4.18 -4.75 -13.49
N ILE A 46 4.77 -4.18 -14.54
CA ILE A 46 4.67 -2.75 -14.82
C ILE A 46 3.25 -2.41 -15.27
N GLN A 47 2.61 -1.52 -14.52
CA GLN A 47 1.29 -0.98 -14.79
C GLN A 47 1.31 0.54 -14.69
N ILE A 48 0.47 1.18 -15.50
CA ILE A 48 0.32 2.64 -15.51
C ILE A 48 -1.01 2.98 -14.85
N LEU A 49 -0.93 3.68 -13.74
CA LEU A 49 -2.07 4.16 -12.98
C LEU A 49 -2.30 5.65 -13.29
N THR A 50 -3.55 6.04 -13.52
CA THR A 50 -3.93 7.44 -13.77
C THR A 50 -5.21 7.76 -12.99
N SER A 51 -5.49 9.05 -12.75
CA SER A 51 -6.70 9.46 -12.00
C SER A 51 -8.02 9.04 -12.65
N GLN A 52 -8.02 8.73 -13.94
CA GLN A 52 -9.21 8.31 -14.70
C GLN A 52 -9.32 6.79 -14.84
N LYS A 53 -8.24 6.06 -14.59
CA LYS A 53 -8.17 4.62 -14.82
C LYS A 53 -7.49 3.94 -13.64
N PRO A 54 -8.27 3.36 -12.71
CA PRO A 54 -7.72 2.54 -11.64
C PRO A 54 -7.13 1.25 -12.20
N LEU A 55 -6.22 0.64 -11.44
CA LEU A 55 -5.63 -0.64 -11.81
C LEU A 55 -6.64 -1.78 -11.60
N PRO A 56 -6.59 -2.84 -12.43
CA PRO A 56 -7.44 -4.03 -12.25
C PRO A 56 -7.23 -4.72 -10.91
N SER A 57 -6.09 -4.50 -10.25
CA SER A 57 -5.83 -4.95 -8.88
C SER A 57 -6.70 -4.24 -7.83
N GLY A 58 -7.45 -3.20 -8.19
CA GLY A 58 -8.22 -2.37 -7.25
C GLY A 58 -7.37 -1.30 -6.56
N ILE A 59 -6.25 -0.91 -7.17
CA ILE A 59 -5.41 0.22 -6.73
C ILE A 59 -5.88 1.45 -7.49
N GLU A 60 -6.17 2.52 -6.75
CA GLU A 60 -6.68 3.77 -7.28
C GLU A 60 -5.73 4.92 -6.96
N LEU A 61 -5.61 5.89 -7.86
CA LEU A 61 -4.82 7.08 -7.62
C LEU A 61 -5.67 8.12 -6.91
N VAL A 62 -5.39 8.35 -5.62
CA VAL A 62 -6.09 9.36 -4.82
C VAL A 62 -5.50 10.73 -5.10
N ARG A 63 -4.17 10.85 -5.01
CA ARG A 63 -3.48 12.11 -5.18
C ARG A 63 -2.04 11.89 -5.61
N VAL A 64 -1.54 12.81 -6.41
CA VAL A 64 -0.10 12.93 -6.68
C VAL A 64 0.35 14.36 -6.43
N SER A 65 1.47 14.46 -5.75
CA SER A 65 2.18 15.69 -5.42
C SER A 65 3.59 15.64 -6.03
N LYS A 66 4.41 16.66 -5.78
CA LYS A 66 5.80 16.68 -6.30
C LYS A 66 6.76 15.74 -5.56
N GLU A 67 6.39 15.28 -4.36
CA GLU A 67 7.25 14.51 -3.46
C GLU A 67 6.65 13.15 -3.09
N GLU A 68 5.34 12.98 -3.31
CA GLU A 68 4.62 11.78 -2.92
C GLU A 68 3.40 11.52 -3.80
N ALA A 69 3.03 10.25 -3.87
CA ALA A 69 1.82 9.75 -4.46
C ALA A 69 1.02 8.98 -3.39
N ILE A 70 -0.26 9.30 -3.27
CA ILE A 70 -1.19 8.60 -2.39
C ILE A 70 -2.09 7.73 -3.25
N LEU A 71 -2.06 6.43 -2.96
CA LEU A 71 -2.88 5.42 -3.60
C LEU A 71 -3.90 4.87 -2.60
N ALA A 72 -5.05 4.43 -3.08
CA ALA A 72 -6.02 3.67 -2.30
C ALA A 72 -6.05 2.22 -2.77
N TYR A 73 -6.04 1.29 -1.83
CA TYR A 73 -6.19 -0.14 -2.10
C TYR A 73 -7.02 -0.79 -0.99
N LYS A 74 -8.20 -1.33 -1.34
CA LYS A 74 -9.11 -2.02 -0.41
C LYS A 74 -9.38 -1.25 0.90
N GLY A 75 -9.58 0.06 0.80
CA GLY A 75 -9.82 0.93 1.95
C GLY A 75 -8.58 1.26 2.80
N ARG A 76 -7.38 0.95 2.30
CA ARG A 76 -6.11 1.41 2.86
C ARG A 76 -5.47 2.45 1.96
N GLU A 77 -4.83 3.44 2.57
CA GLU A 77 -4.01 4.41 1.86
C GLU A 77 -2.55 3.95 1.84
N ILE A 78 -1.93 4.04 0.66
CA ILE A 78 -0.53 3.68 0.41
C ILE A 78 0.17 4.95 -0.07
N THR A 79 1.10 5.45 0.73
CA THR A 79 1.92 6.61 0.37
C THR A 79 3.23 6.13 -0.23
N LEU A 80 3.47 6.51 -1.49
CA LEU A 80 4.72 6.27 -2.20
C LEU A 80 5.49 7.58 -2.30
N LYS A 81 6.70 7.61 -1.76
CA LYS A 81 7.61 8.76 -1.84
C LYS A 81 8.63 8.55 -2.94
N PHE A 82 9.12 9.64 -3.53
CA PHE A 82 10.17 9.62 -4.55
C PHE A 82 11.15 10.75 -4.42
#